data_AF-A0A1Y3B0L0-F1
#
_entry.id   AF-A0A1Y3B0L0-F1
#
_cell.length_a   1.000
_cell.length_b   1.000
_cell.length_c   1.000
_cell.angle_alpha   90.00
_cell.angle_beta   90.00
_cell.angle_gamma   90.00
#
_symmetry.space_group_name_H-M   'P 1'
#
loop_
_entity.id
_entity.type
_entity.pdbx_description
1 polymer ?
#
loop_
_entity_poly.entity_id
_entity_poly.type
_entity_poly.pdbx_seq_one_letter_code
_entity_poly.pdbx_strand_id
1 'polypeptide(L)'
;SQSKSDQQDPSKTTAVTNNDNDPSQQPSQAKIEVDKVQPMESSPAGQDWIPTNYIEKVIAIYDYTADKDDELSFQENSLIYVIRKNEDGWWE
;
A
#
# COMPACT_ATOMS: atom_id res chain seq x y z
N SER A 1 -6.87 -56.90 17.99
CA SER A 1 -7.46 -55.77 18.72
C SER A 1 -7.06 -54.49 18.05
N GLN A 2 -7.99 -53.87 17.30
CA GLN A 2 -7.79 -52.57 16.66
C GLN A 2 -8.23 -51.47 17.62
N SER A 3 -7.48 -50.36 17.70
CA SER A 3 -7.99 -49.11 18.23
C SER A 3 -7.41 -47.97 17.39
N LYS A 4 -8.21 -47.54 16.41
CA LYS A 4 -8.10 -46.26 15.72
C LYS A 4 -8.81 -45.22 16.60
N SER A 5 -8.16 -44.10 16.86
CA SER A 5 -8.80 -42.94 17.49
C SER A 5 -9.29 -42.00 16.39
N ASP A 6 -10.55 -42.19 16.00
CA ASP A 6 -11.37 -41.18 15.35
C ASP A 6 -12.59 -40.96 16.25
N GLN A 7 -12.69 -39.80 16.89
CA GLN A 7 -13.99 -39.26 17.27
C GLN A 7 -13.92 -37.73 17.20
N GLN A 8 -14.45 -37.22 16.09
CA GLN A 8 -14.99 -35.88 15.96
C GLN A 8 -16.12 -35.70 16.98
N ASP A 9 -16.13 -34.58 17.69
CA ASP A 9 -17.29 -34.14 18.45
C ASP A 9 -18.10 -33.13 17.60
N PRO A 10 -19.41 -33.36 17.37
CA PRO A 10 -20.25 -32.53 16.53
C PRO A 10 -20.91 -31.42 17.34
N SER A 11 -20.54 -30.17 17.07
CA SER A 11 -21.35 -29.01 17.46
C SER A 11 -21.24 -27.89 16.44
N LYS A 12 -22.04 -28.03 15.38
CA LYS A 12 -22.49 -26.90 14.55
C LYS A 12 -23.74 -26.33 15.23
N THR A 13 -23.77 -25.04 15.56
CA THR A 13 -24.89 -24.09 15.29
C THR A 13 -24.80 -22.80 16.13
N THR A 14 -24.59 -21.70 15.39
CA THR A 14 -24.98 -20.29 15.61
C THR A 14 -24.72 -19.59 16.94
N ALA A 15 -23.78 -18.64 16.91
CA ALA A 15 -24.00 -17.31 17.45
C ALA A 15 -23.36 -16.28 16.51
N VAL A 16 -24.15 -15.84 15.51
CA VAL A 16 -23.97 -14.51 14.93
C VAL A 16 -24.22 -13.55 16.09
N THR A 17 -23.16 -12.96 16.63
CA THR A 17 -23.29 -11.73 17.40
C THR A 17 -22.57 -10.67 16.60
N ASN A 18 -23.38 -9.99 15.79
CA ASN A 18 -23.07 -8.68 15.25
C ASN A 18 -22.70 -7.79 16.44
N ASN A 19 -21.45 -7.40 16.53
CA ASN A 19 -21.10 -6.13 17.14
C ASN A 19 -20.83 -5.18 15.98
N ASP A 20 -21.93 -4.59 15.53
CA ASP A 20 -21.96 -3.30 14.86
C ASP A 20 -21.09 -2.30 15.64
N ASN A 21 -19.98 -1.89 15.02
CA ASN A 21 -19.53 -0.50 14.99
C ASN A 21 -18.40 -0.40 13.94
N ASP A 22 -18.81 -0.34 12.68
CA ASP A 22 -18.10 0.34 11.59
C ASP A 22 -18.50 1.84 11.63
N PRO A 23 -17.87 2.83 10.96
CA PRO A 23 -16.58 2.93 10.25
C PRO A 23 -15.85 4.27 10.57
N SER A 24 -14.70 4.33 11.24
CA SER A 24 -13.98 5.64 11.36
C SER A 24 -12.53 5.53 11.83
N GLN A 25 -11.66 4.95 11.02
CA GLN A 25 -10.28 5.47 10.89
C GLN A 25 -9.84 5.31 9.43
N GLN A 26 -10.64 5.88 8.53
CA GLN A 26 -10.08 6.36 7.26
C GLN A 26 -9.05 7.43 7.66
N PRO A 27 -7.75 7.31 7.32
CA PRO A 27 -6.88 8.47 7.42
C PRO A 27 -7.55 9.49 6.51
N SER A 28 -7.99 10.59 7.12
CA SER A 28 -8.72 11.66 6.48
C SER A 28 -7.89 12.23 5.33
N GLN A 29 -7.95 11.58 4.18
CA GLN A 29 -7.67 12.21 2.91
C GLN A 29 -8.81 13.20 2.74
N ALA A 30 -8.46 14.42 3.10
CA ALA A 30 -9.30 15.60 3.02
C ALA A 30 -10.16 15.51 1.77
N LYS A 31 -11.47 15.74 1.94
CA LYS A 31 -12.33 16.15 0.84
C LYS A 31 -11.67 17.37 0.22
N ILE A 32 -11.00 17.18 -0.92
CA ILE A 32 -10.51 18.30 -1.71
C ILE A 32 -11.76 18.79 -2.42
N GLU A 33 -12.34 19.85 -1.86
CA GLU A 33 -13.42 20.60 -2.48
C GLU A 33 -12.94 21.03 -3.87
N VAL A 34 -13.53 20.42 -4.90
CA VAL A 34 -13.32 20.73 -6.32
C VAL A 34 -13.97 22.08 -6.59
N ASP A 35 -13.32 23.13 -6.12
CA ASP A 35 -13.51 24.45 -6.65
C ASP A 35 -12.22 25.23 -6.43
N LYS A 36 -11.70 25.76 -7.53
CA LYS A 36 -10.50 26.60 -7.63
C LYS A 36 -9.18 25.85 -7.81
N VAL A 37 -8.94 25.46 -9.06
CA VAL A 37 -7.61 25.30 -9.65
C VAL A 37 -6.69 26.47 -9.28
N GLN A 38 -5.71 26.22 -8.40
CA GLN A 38 -4.50 27.02 -8.29
C GLN A 38 -3.30 26.05 -8.27
N PRO A 39 -2.23 26.33 -9.04
CA PRO A 39 -1.08 25.44 -9.13
C PRO A 39 -0.37 25.44 -7.78
N MET A 40 -0.38 24.32 -7.07
CA MET A 40 0.45 24.12 -5.88
C MET A 40 1.91 23.90 -6.30
N GLU A 41 2.53 24.95 -6.85
CA GLU A 41 3.97 25.14 -6.94
C GLU A 41 4.50 25.94 -5.74
N SER A 42 3.84 25.88 -4.59
CA SER A 42 4.42 26.32 -3.32
C SER A 42 5.27 25.19 -2.74
N SER A 43 6.53 25.16 -3.19
CA SER A 43 7.68 24.45 -2.63
C SER A 43 7.46 23.94 -1.19
N PRO A 44 7.41 22.62 -0.93
CA PRO A 44 7.28 22.12 0.42
C PRO A 44 8.66 22.14 1.07
N ALA A 45 8.96 23.22 1.78
CA ALA A 45 9.89 23.13 2.91
C ALA A 45 9.23 22.20 3.95
N GLY A 46 9.44 20.88 3.82
CA GLY A 46 8.86 19.90 4.72
C GLY A 46 8.71 18.48 4.19
N GLN A 47 9.48 18.07 3.18
CA GLN A 47 9.42 16.70 2.68
C GLN A 47 10.81 16.07 2.74
N ASP A 48 11.33 15.89 3.95
CA ASP A 48 12.64 15.27 4.22
C ASP A 48 12.76 13.85 3.66
N TRP A 49 11.61 13.20 3.41
CA TRP A 49 11.56 11.87 2.80
C TRP A 49 11.70 11.88 1.28
N ILE A 50 11.51 13.03 0.61
CA ILE A 50 11.75 13.12 -0.83
C ILE A 50 13.26 13.24 -1.05
N PRO A 51 13.85 12.32 -1.83
CA PRO A 51 15.24 12.45 -2.23
C PRO A 51 15.48 13.77 -2.96
N THR A 52 16.50 14.54 -2.62
CA THR A 52 16.79 15.80 -3.33
C THR A 52 17.34 15.58 -4.74
N ASN A 53 17.76 14.36 -5.06
CA ASN A 53 18.49 13.99 -6.27
C ASN A 53 17.71 13.04 -7.21
N TYR A 54 16.39 13.13 -7.24
CA TYR A 54 15.60 12.37 -8.23
C TYR A 54 15.66 13.00 -9.62
N ILE A 55 15.64 12.16 -10.65
CA ILE A 55 15.56 12.48 -12.07
C ILE A 55 14.11 12.79 -12.45
N GLU A 56 13.18 11.91 -12.07
CA GLU A 56 11.75 12.07 -12.38
C GLU A 56 10.85 11.37 -11.36
N LYS A 57 9.55 11.66 -11.43
CA LYS A 57 8.51 11.01 -10.64
C LYS A 57 7.61 10.20 -11.54
N VAL A 58 7.31 8.97 -11.14
CA VAL A 58 6.47 8.05 -11.89
C VAL A 58 5.38 7.47 -10.98
N ILE A 59 4.31 6.99 -11.60
CA ILE A 59 3.22 6.30 -10.90
C ILE A 59 3.27 4.82 -11.30
N ALA A 60 3.26 3.94 -10.31
CA ALA A 60 3.12 2.52 -10.54
C ALA A 60 1.74 2.19 -11.14
N ILE A 61 1.71 1.40 -12.21
CA ILE A 61 0.48 0.96 -12.86
C ILE A 61 -0.04 -0.39 -12.34
N TYR A 62 0.80 -1.12 -11.62
CA TYR A 62 0.49 -2.40 -10.98
C TYR A 62 1.27 -2.49 -9.66
N ASP A 63 0.86 -3.41 -8.80
CA ASP A 63 1.63 -3.82 -7.64
C ASP A 63 2.87 -4.61 -8.07
N TYR A 64 3.93 -4.48 -7.27
CA TYR A 64 5.16 -5.25 -7.45
C TYR A 64 5.71 -5.64 -6.08
N THR A 65 5.96 -6.94 -5.92
CA THR A 65 6.64 -7.50 -4.75
C THR A 65 8.06 -7.86 -5.16
N ALA A 66 9.03 -7.31 -4.45
CA ALA A 66 10.45 -7.60 -4.65
C ALA A 66 10.72 -9.09 -4.38
N ASP A 67 11.44 -9.74 -5.30
CA ASP A 67 11.88 -11.11 -5.14
C ASP A 67 13.26 -11.19 -4.49
N LYS A 68 14.06 -10.13 -4.64
CA LYS A 68 15.41 -9.98 -4.07
C LYS A 68 15.51 -8.78 -3.12
N ASP A 69 16.50 -8.82 -2.23
CA ASP A 69 16.69 -7.77 -1.21
C ASP A 69 17.13 -6.41 -1.78
N ASP A 70 17.62 -6.37 -3.03
CA ASP A 70 18.03 -5.17 -3.75
C ASP A 70 16.90 -4.55 -4.59
N GLU A 71 15.72 -5.16 -4.61
CA GLU A 71 14.54 -4.69 -5.34
C GLU A 71 13.57 -3.93 -4.41
N LEU A 72 12.81 -2.98 -4.97
CA LEU A 72 11.84 -2.17 -4.22
C LEU A 72 10.42 -2.72 -4.41
N SER A 73 9.74 -3.09 -3.31
CA SER A 73 8.31 -3.42 -3.34
C SER A 73 7.44 -2.16 -3.29
N PHE A 74 6.36 -2.12 -4.08
CA PHE A 74 5.40 -1.02 -4.09
C PHE A 74 4.01 -1.47 -4.57
N GLN A 75 3.00 -0.65 -4.32
CA GLN A 75 1.61 -0.93 -4.72
C GLN A 75 1.23 -0.18 -6.00
N GLU A 76 0.17 -0.64 -6.68
CA GLU A 76 -0.47 0.13 -7.75
C GLU A 76 -0.77 1.57 -7.27
N ASN A 77 -0.59 2.53 -8.18
CA ASN A 77 -0.73 3.97 -7.96
C ASN A 77 0.29 4.60 -6.99
N SER A 78 1.34 3.89 -6.57
CA SER A 78 2.42 4.48 -5.76
C SER A 78 3.23 5.52 -6.54
N LEU A 79 3.57 6.63 -5.89
CA LEU A 79 4.46 7.66 -6.42
C LEU A 79 5.91 7.30 -6.13
N ILE A 80 6.68 7.01 -7.18
CA ILE A 80 8.08 6.57 -7.10
C ILE A 80 8.98 7.69 -7.63
N TYR A 81 10.10 7.91 -6.95
CA TYR A 81 11.10 8.91 -7.30
C TYR A 81 12.32 8.17 -7.87
N VAL A 82 12.56 8.33 -9.16
CA VAL A 82 13.69 7.69 -9.85
C VAL A 82 14.94 8.48 -9.55
N ILE A 83 15.94 7.88 -8.94
CA ILE A 83 17.26 8.43 -8.61
C ILE A 83 18.28 8.20 -9.73
N ARG A 84 18.24 7.03 -10.40
CA ARG A 84 19.18 6.66 -11.47
C ARG A 84 18.54 5.73 -12.49
N LYS A 85 18.90 5.90 -13.76
CA LYS A 85 18.59 4.95 -14.83
C LYS A 85 19.86 4.22 -15.23
N ASN A 86 19.96 2.94 -14.89
CA ASN A 86 21.14 2.14 -15.20
C ASN A 86 21.05 1.59 -16.64
N GLU A 87 22.20 1.21 -17.20
CA GLU A 87 22.31 0.67 -18.57
C GLU A 87 21.84 -0.80 -18.66
N ASP A 88 21.72 -1.48 -17.52
CA ASP A 88 21.23 -2.86 -17.40
C ASP A 88 19.69 -2.97 -17.50
N GLY A 89 19.00 -1.83 -17.60
CA GLY A 89 17.55 -1.74 -17.72
C GLY A 89 16.80 -1.56 -16.40
N TRP A 90 17.49 -1.59 -15.26
CA TRP A 90 16.89 -1.35 -13.94
C TRP A 90 17.06 0.10 -13.51
N TRP A 91 16.06 0.63 -12.79
CA TRP A 91 16.06 1.99 -12.29
C TRP A 91 16.16 1.96 -10.76
N GLU A 92 16.94 2.88 -10.22
CA GLU A 92 16.99 3.23 -8.79
C GLU A 92 16.25 4.55 -8.56
#